data_AF-A0A524LGR6-F1
#
_entry.id   AF-A0A524LGR6-F1
#
_cell.length_a   1.000
_cell.length_b   1.000
_cell.length_c   1.000
_cell.angle_alpha   90.00
_cell.angle_beta   90.00
_cell.angle_gamma   90.00
#
_symmetry.space_group_name_H-M   'P 1'
#
loop_
_entity.id
_entity.type
_entity.pdbx_description
1 polymer ?
#
loop_
_entity_poly.entity_id
_entity_poly.type
_entity_poly.pdbx_seq_one_letter_code
_entity_poly.pdbx_strand_id
1 'polypeptide(L)'
;MIVVAIIGILAAIAIPNFLRFQLKAKSSEGKTNIAAIRTAEESYFAEYGNYVSALPSPPGINDNTKTDFSHAVAGEGFDRVGWSPEGQVYFFYSVEINSDADGFTAAAHADIDNDTDPQYWGYAKDGGGAVDGKSHGAYGTCLRADLTAETVMPCTSDSGQSVF
;
A
#
# COMPACT_ATOMS: atom_id res chain seq x y z
N MET A 1 3.20 -26.35 41.04
CA MET A 1 3.29 -26.35 39.56
C MET A 1 2.03 -25.83 38.85
N ILE A 2 0.97 -25.44 39.57
CA ILE A 2 -0.28 -24.93 38.98
C ILE A 2 -0.14 -23.60 38.22
N VAL A 3 0.78 -22.74 38.66
CA VAL A 3 1.00 -21.41 38.05
C VAL A 3 1.48 -21.52 36.60
N VAL A 4 2.40 -22.44 36.32
CA VAL A 4 2.92 -22.67 34.96
C VAL A 4 1.81 -23.16 34.03
N ALA A 5 0.90 -24.01 34.52
CA ALA A 5 -0.23 -24.51 33.74
C ALA A 5 -1.22 -23.40 33.35
N ILE A 6 -1.53 -22.49 34.28
CA ILE A 6 -2.46 -21.38 34.01
C ILE A 6 -1.83 -20.39 33.02
N ILE A 7 -0.55 -20.05 33.18
CA ILE A 7 0.16 -19.18 32.23
C ILE A 7 0.20 -19.80 30.82
N GLY A 8 0.42 -21.12 30.72
CA GLY A 8 0.40 -21.84 29.45
C GLY A 8 -0.92 -21.74 28.69
N ILE A 9 -2.06 -21.87 29.38
CA ILE A 9 -3.39 -21.75 28.77
C ILE A 9 -3.66 -20.30 28.32
N LEU A 10 -3.31 -19.32 29.15
CA LEU A 10 -3.47 -17.91 28.79
C LEU A 10 -2.61 -17.53 27.58
N ALA A 11 -1.36 -17.99 27.53
CA ALA A 11 -0.45 -17.76 26.40
C ALA A 11 -0.98 -18.36 25.10
N ALA A 12 -1.53 -19.57 25.14
CA ALA A 12 -2.07 -20.25 23.96
C ALA A 12 -3.21 -19.45 23.28
N ILE A 13 -4.02 -18.71 24.05
CA ILE A 13 -5.10 -17.87 23.51
C ILE A 13 -4.61 -16.47 23.15
N ALA A 14 -3.70 -15.91 23.96
CA ALA A 14 -3.26 -14.52 23.82
C ALA A 14 -2.29 -14.33 22.65
N ILE A 15 -1.35 -15.25 22.42
CA ILE A 15 -0.34 -15.17 21.35
C ILE A 15 -0.98 -15.03 19.95
N PRO A 16 -1.88 -15.91 19.51
CA PRO A 16 -2.45 -15.80 18.16
C PRO A 16 -3.27 -14.52 17.99
N ASN A 17 -3.97 -14.07 19.04
CA ASN A 17 -4.71 -12.80 19.00
C ASN A 17 -3.77 -11.59 18.91
N PHE A 18 -2.70 -11.57 19.70
CA PHE A 18 -1.72 -10.49 19.67
C PHE A 18 -1.05 -10.35 18.30
N LEU A 19 -0.71 -11.47 17.66
CA LEU A 19 -0.12 -11.45 16.32
C LEU A 19 -1.12 -10.91 15.28
N ARG A 20 -2.40 -11.33 15.31
CA ARG A 20 -3.45 -10.76 14.44
C ARG A 20 -3.61 -9.24 14.61
N PHE A 21 -3.53 -8.74 15.85
CA PHE A 21 -3.59 -7.30 16.09
C PHE A 21 -2.37 -6.55 15.51
N GLN A 22 -1.18 -7.15 15.58
CA GLN A 22 0.01 -6.56 14.96
C GLN A 22 -0.12 -6.49 13.44
N LEU A 23 -0.56 -7.57 12.78
CA LEU A 23 -0.75 -7.55 11.32
C LEU A 23 -1.81 -6.54 10.90
N LYS A 24 -2.94 -6.48 11.61
CA LYS A 24 -3.99 -5.48 11.34
C LYS A 24 -3.48 -4.05 11.50
N ALA A 25 -2.63 -3.80 12.50
CA ALA A 25 -1.98 -2.50 12.67
C ALA A 25 -1.05 -2.17 11.50
N LYS A 26 -0.24 -3.14 11.03
CA LYS A 26 0.61 -2.99 9.84
C LYS A 26 -0.23 -2.70 8.59
N SER A 27 -1.26 -3.50 8.29
CA SER A 27 -2.13 -3.24 7.13
C SER A 27 -2.88 -1.90 7.21
N SER A 28 -3.11 -1.36 8.42
CA SER A 28 -3.75 -0.04 8.57
C SER A 28 -2.84 1.11 8.10
N GLU A 29 -1.52 0.95 8.21
CA GLU A 29 -0.54 1.91 7.68
C GLU A 29 -0.69 2.02 6.15
N GLY A 30 -0.72 0.89 5.44
CA GLY A 30 -0.91 0.85 3.99
C GLY A 30 -2.16 1.59 3.53
N LYS A 31 -3.30 1.35 4.19
CA LYS A 31 -4.58 1.99 3.86
C LYS A 31 -4.56 3.50 4.09
N THR A 32 -4.02 3.95 5.22
CA THR A 32 -3.93 5.38 5.54
C THR A 32 -3.01 6.09 4.54
N ASN A 33 -1.89 5.49 4.18
CA ASN A 33 -0.97 6.07 3.22
C ASN A 33 -1.54 6.10 1.80
N ILE A 34 -2.29 5.08 1.36
CA ILE A 34 -3.03 5.16 0.08
C ILE A 34 -4.01 6.33 0.06
N ALA A 35 -4.74 6.56 1.16
CA ALA A 35 -5.65 7.71 1.26
C ALA A 35 -4.89 9.05 1.21
N ALA A 36 -3.71 9.14 1.81
CA ALA A 36 -2.85 10.32 1.74
C ALA A 36 -2.32 10.55 0.31
N ILE A 37 -1.89 9.49 -0.39
CA ILE A 37 -1.47 9.55 -1.80
C ILE A 37 -2.60 10.08 -2.67
N ARG A 38 -3.83 9.58 -2.48
CA ARG A 38 -5.01 10.11 -3.19
C ARG A 38 -5.14 11.62 -3.03
N THR A 39 -5.09 12.11 -1.80
CA THR A 39 -5.22 13.55 -1.53
C THR A 39 -4.10 14.36 -2.18
N ALA A 40 -2.87 13.82 -2.17
CA ALA A 40 -1.72 14.46 -2.80
C ALA A 40 -1.87 14.52 -4.34
N GLU A 41 -2.28 13.43 -4.98
CA GLU A 41 -2.59 13.39 -6.42
C GLU A 41 -3.71 14.36 -6.80
N GLU A 42 -4.80 14.42 -6.02
CA GLU A 42 -5.90 15.35 -6.26
C GLU A 42 -5.47 16.81 -6.14
N SER A 43 -4.57 17.11 -5.19
CA SER A 43 -4.01 18.46 -5.01
C SER A 43 -3.10 18.84 -6.18
N TYR A 44 -2.24 17.91 -6.61
CA TYR A 44 -1.35 18.12 -7.75
C TYR A 44 -2.15 18.30 -9.06
N PHE A 45 -3.20 17.49 -9.27
CA PHE A 45 -4.08 17.65 -10.41
C PHE A 45 -4.77 19.02 -10.43
N ALA A 46 -5.21 19.52 -9.27
CA ALA A 46 -5.83 20.84 -9.19
C ALA A 46 -4.87 22.00 -9.55
N GLU A 47 -3.57 21.82 -9.35
CA GLU A 47 -2.55 22.83 -9.64
C GLU A 47 -1.99 22.73 -11.07
N TYR A 48 -1.71 21.52 -11.54
CA TYR A 48 -1.00 21.26 -12.81
C TYR A 48 -1.86 20.61 -13.89
N GLY A 49 -3.09 20.22 -13.58
CA GLY A 49 -4.04 19.63 -14.52
C GLY A 49 -3.68 18.23 -15.03
N ASN A 50 -2.76 17.53 -14.36
CA ASN A 50 -2.35 16.17 -14.72
C ASN A 50 -2.09 15.32 -13.47
N TYR A 51 -2.34 14.01 -13.55
CA TYR A 51 -1.90 13.06 -12.52
C TYR A 51 -0.46 12.61 -12.76
N VAL A 52 0.22 12.23 -11.68
CA VAL A 52 1.61 11.74 -11.73
C VAL A 52 1.63 10.25 -11.43
N SER A 53 2.45 9.51 -12.15
CA SER A 53 2.71 8.11 -11.84
C SER A 53 4.01 7.98 -11.07
N ALA A 54 4.05 7.03 -10.16
CA ALA A 54 5.18 6.79 -9.27
C ALA A 54 5.55 5.31 -9.30
N LEU A 55 6.84 5.04 -9.52
CA LEU A 55 7.40 3.70 -9.39
C LEU A 55 7.33 3.21 -7.93
N PRO A 56 7.33 1.87 -7.71
CA PRO A 56 7.36 1.28 -6.38
C PRO A 56 8.44 1.90 -5.49
N SER A 57 8.00 2.60 -4.45
CA SER A 57 8.85 3.32 -3.51
C SER A 57 8.49 2.92 -2.07
N PRO A 58 9.46 2.53 -1.23
CA PRO A 58 10.89 2.38 -1.52
C PRO A 58 11.27 1.28 -2.53
N PRO A 59 12.44 1.34 -3.19
CA PRO A 59 12.88 0.30 -4.12
C PRO A 59 13.42 -0.93 -3.35
N GLY A 60 12.65 -2.02 -3.33
CA GLY A 60 13.02 -3.30 -2.69
C GLY A 60 11.78 -4.10 -2.30
N ILE A 61 11.91 -5.35 -1.86
CA ILE A 61 10.86 -6.06 -1.13
C ILE A 61 11.40 -6.25 0.29
N ASN A 62 10.63 -5.84 1.29
CA ASN A 62 11.00 -5.95 2.68
C ASN A 62 10.16 -7.06 3.30
N ASP A 63 10.84 -8.12 3.68
CA ASP A 63 10.29 -9.29 4.35
C ASP A 63 9.94 -8.91 5.80
N ASN A 64 8.78 -8.28 5.99
CA ASN A 64 8.25 -7.88 7.29
C ASN A 64 9.13 -6.91 8.12
N THR A 65 9.98 -6.12 7.46
CA THR A 65 10.86 -5.15 8.11
C THR A 65 10.45 -3.73 7.78
N LYS A 66 10.53 -2.83 8.77
CA LYS A 66 10.34 -1.40 8.55
C LYS A 66 11.54 -0.84 7.79
N THR A 67 11.27 -0.08 6.74
CA THR A 67 12.32 0.63 6.01
C THR A 67 12.05 2.09 5.88
N ASP A 68 13.13 2.85 5.78
CA ASP A 68 13.05 4.26 5.43
C ASP A 68 12.44 4.41 4.03
N PHE A 69 11.46 5.29 3.93
CA PHE A 69 10.89 5.63 2.63
C PHE A 69 11.93 6.38 1.80
N SER A 70 12.17 5.88 0.60
CA SER A 70 13.03 6.52 -0.38
C SER A 70 12.33 6.53 -1.72
N HIS A 71 12.43 7.63 -2.44
CA HIS A 71 11.87 7.73 -3.79
C HIS A 71 12.64 6.81 -4.73
N ALA A 72 11.94 6.02 -5.53
CA ALA A 72 12.57 5.14 -6.52
C ALA A 72 13.43 5.92 -7.53
N VAL A 73 12.98 7.12 -7.91
CA VAL A 73 13.66 8.03 -8.82
C VAL A 73 13.55 9.45 -8.26
N ALA A 74 14.68 10.14 -8.08
CA ALA A 74 14.70 11.51 -7.61
C ALA A 74 14.10 12.46 -8.66
N GLY A 75 13.29 13.42 -8.23
CA GLY A 75 12.61 14.39 -9.09
C GLY A 75 11.44 13.82 -9.90
N GLU A 76 10.99 12.59 -9.62
CA GLU A 76 9.88 11.93 -10.32
C GLU A 76 8.91 11.27 -9.33
N GLY A 77 7.72 10.88 -9.80
CA GLY A 77 6.71 10.19 -8.99
C GLY A 77 6.31 10.97 -7.73
N PHE A 78 6.44 10.32 -6.57
CA PHE A 78 6.08 10.90 -5.28
C PHE A 78 6.84 12.19 -4.93
N ASP A 79 8.06 12.39 -5.45
CA ASP A 79 8.83 13.61 -5.24
C ASP A 79 8.20 14.80 -6.00
N ARG A 80 7.62 14.57 -7.18
CA ARG A 80 6.88 15.60 -7.95
C ARG A 80 5.53 15.93 -7.33
N VAL A 81 4.86 14.92 -6.80
CA VAL A 81 3.57 15.06 -6.11
C VAL A 81 3.76 15.73 -4.74
N GLY A 82 4.99 15.73 -4.21
CA GLY A 82 5.32 16.28 -2.90
C GLY A 82 4.79 15.42 -1.75
N TRP A 83 4.65 14.10 -1.97
CA TRP A 83 4.18 13.17 -0.96
C TRP A 83 5.33 12.34 -0.39
N SER A 84 5.37 12.21 0.93
CA SER A 84 6.12 11.16 1.62
C SER A 84 5.31 10.65 2.81
N PRO A 85 5.44 9.37 3.17
CA PRO A 85 4.86 8.83 4.40
C PRO A 85 5.60 9.35 5.63
N GLU A 86 4.93 9.28 6.79
CA GLU A 86 5.54 9.65 8.06
C GLU A 86 6.37 8.48 8.62
N GLY A 87 7.69 8.66 8.65
CA GLY A 87 8.62 7.70 9.23
C GLY A 87 8.84 6.46 8.35
N GLN A 88 9.16 5.35 9.00
CA GLN A 88 9.46 4.09 8.32
C GLN A 88 8.20 3.32 7.98
N VAL A 89 8.17 2.77 6.77
CA VAL A 89 7.04 2.05 6.21
C VAL A 89 7.29 0.55 6.10
N TYR A 90 6.23 -0.24 6.22
CA TYR A 90 6.22 -1.65 5.84
C TYR A 90 5.81 -1.85 4.39
N PHE A 91 4.95 -0.97 3.87
CA PHE A 91 4.40 -1.08 2.53
C PHE A 91 5.21 -0.27 1.52
N PHE A 92 5.25 -0.80 0.31
CA PHE A 92 5.69 -0.11 -0.87
C PHE A 92 4.51 0.53 -1.55
N TYR A 93 4.68 1.73 -2.04
CA TYR A 93 3.62 2.48 -2.71
C TYR A 93 3.98 2.69 -4.16
N SER A 94 2.99 2.62 -5.04
CA SER A 94 3.13 2.98 -6.45
C SER A 94 1.85 3.60 -6.97
N VAL A 95 1.97 4.40 -8.02
CA VAL A 95 0.87 5.06 -8.71
C VAL A 95 1.04 4.83 -10.21
N GLU A 96 0.03 4.26 -10.84
CA GLU A 96 -0.07 4.04 -12.27
C GLU A 96 -1.23 4.87 -12.78
N ILE A 97 -1.06 5.44 -13.95
CA ILE A 97 -2.12 6.22 -14.58
C ILE A 97 -2.75 5.35 -15.67
N ASN A 98 -4.07 5.25 -15.64
CA ASN A 98 -4.85 4.50 -16.60
C ASN A 98 -5.13 5.38 -17.82
N SER A 99 -4.45 5.10 -18.93
CA SER A 99 -4.63 5.81 -20.21
C SER A 99 -6.04 5.68 -20.79
N ASP A 100 -6.79 4.64 -20.41
CA ASP A 100 -8.14 4.40 -20.92
C ASP A 100 -9.23 5.09 -20.08
N ALA A 101 -8.90 5.57 -18.87
CA ALA A 101 -9.87 6.11 -17.92
C ALA A 101 -9.58 7.53 -17.43
N ASP A 102 -8.57 8.23 -17.97
CA ASP A 102 -8.16 9.59 -17.55
C ASP A 102 -8.04 9.72 -16.02
N GLY A 103 -7.47 8.70 -15.37
CA GLY A 103 -7.46 8.57 -13.92
C GLY A 103 -6.27 7.75 -13.43
N PHE A 104 -6.07 7.71 -12.11
CA PHE A 104 -4.94 7.00 -11.51
C PHE A 104 -5.40 5.84 -10.65
N THR A 105 -4.55 4.83 -10.56
CA THR A 105 -4.62 3.79 -9.53
C THR A 105 -3.46 4.06 -8.57
N ALA A 106 -3.65 3.77 -7.29
CA ALA A 106 -2.59 3.77 -6.29
C ALA A 106 -2.62 2.41 -5.61
N ALA A 107 -1.47 1.77 -5.49
CA ALA A 107 -1.36 0.47 -4.84
C ALA A 107 -0.33 0.49 -3.72
N ALA A 108 -0.56 -0.36 -2.72
CA ALA A 108 0.39 -0.68 -1.69
C ALA A 108 0.58 -2.20 -1.62
N HIS A 109 1.83 -2.66 -1.55
CA HIS A 109 2.13 -4.08 -1.36
C HIS A 109 3.15 -4.30 -0.25
N ALA A 110 3.00 -5.39 0.51
CA ALA A 110 3.95 -5.83 1.53
C ALA A 110 3.71 -7.29 1.92
N ASP A 111 4.79 -8.03 2.16
CA ASP A 111 4.76 -9.29 2.92
C ASP A 111 4.96 -8.97 4.41
N ILE A 112 3.86 -8.91 5.17
CA ILE A 112 3.85 -8.44 6.57
C ILE A 112 3.92 -9.58 7.60
N ASP A 113 3.84 -10.82 7.13
CA ASP A 113 3.81 -12.06 7.90
C ASP A 113 4.90 -13.05 7.49
N ASN A 114 5.66 -12.74 6.44
CA ASN A 114 6.80 -13.52 5.95
C ASN A 114 6.37 -14.92 5.48
N ASP A 115 5.18 -15.01 4.90
CA ASP A 115 4.59 -16.25 4.39
C ASP A 115 4.77 -16.40 2.87
N THR A 116 5.47 -15.48 2.21
CA THR A 116 5.68 -15.40 0.76
C THR A 116 4.43 -15.05 -0.06
N ASP A 117 3.30 -14.77 0.59
CA ASP A 117 2.04 -14.36 0.00
C ASP A 117 1.77 -12.87 0.33
N PRO A 118 2.33 -11.92 -0.43
CA PRO A 118 2.24 -10.50 -0.12
C PRO A 118 0.79 -9.98 -0.17
N GLN A 119 0.48 -9.05 0.74
CA GLN A 119 -0.79 -8.33 0.73
C GLN A 119 -0.76 -7.20 -0.27
N TYR A 120 -1.84 -7.07 -1.03
CA TYR A 120 -2.06 -5.99 -1.99
C TYR A 120 -3.29 -5.17 -1.61
N TRP A 121 -3.08 -3.88 -1.43
CA TRP A 121 -4.14 -2.90 -1.20
C TRP A 121 -4.13 -1.89 -2.34
N GLY A 122 -5.31 -1.49 -2.79
CA GLY A 122 -5.42 -0.59 -3.94
C GLY A 122 -6.54 0.42 -3.78
N TYR A 123 -6.38 1.51 -4.51
CA TYR A 123 -7.38 2.55 -4.71
C TYR A 123 -7.35 2.93 -6.18
N ALA A 124 -8.52 3.08 -6.78
CA ALA A 124 -8.64 3.55 -8.15
C ALA A 124 -9.50 4.81 -8.21
N LYS A 125 -9.08 5.77 -9.02
CA LYS A 125 -9.90 6.90 -9.44
C LYS A 125 -10.12 6.81 -10.94
N ASP A 126 -11.39 6.85 -11.33
CA ASP A 126 -11.77 6.97 -12.73
C ASP A 126 -12.06 8.43 -13.05
N GLY A 127 -11.63 8.85 -14.23
CA GLY A 127 -11.86 10.19 -14.74
C GLY A 127 -11.06 11.27 -14.01
N GLY A 128 -10.97 12.42 -14.68
CA GLY A 128 -10.34 13.60 -14.12
C GLY A 128 -8.98 13.94 -14.73
N GLY A 129 -8.72 13.65 -15.99
CA GLY A 129 -7.82 14.46 -16.82
C GLY A 129 -6.53 13.80 -17.30
N ALA A 130 -5.67 14.65 -17.87
CA ALA A 130 -4.50 14.22 -18.61
C ALA A 130 -3.44 13.58 -17.70
N VAL A 131 -2.68 12.67 -18.30
CA VAL A 131 -1.70 11.83 -17.62
C VAL A 131 -0.32 12.36 -17.99
N ASP A 132 0.68 12.29 -17.11
CA ASP A 132 2.03 12.84 -17.41
C ASP A 132 2.75 12.14 -18.59
N GLY A 133 2.12 11.12 -19.18
CA GLY A 133 2.53 10.46 -20.43
C GLY A 133 3.68 9.48 -20.26
N LYS A 134 4.13 9.23 -19.03
CA LYS A 134 5.23 8.30 -18.75
C LYS A 134 4.68 6.96 -18.24
N SER A 135 5.32 5.86 -18.67
CA SER A 135 5.00 4.49 -18.24
C SER A 135 5.85 4.14 -17.03
N HIS A 136 5.21 3.73 -15.93
CA HIS A 136 5.91 3.55 -14.66
C HIS A 136 5.40 2.33 -13.90
N GLY A 137 5.99 1.17 -14.22
CA GLY A 137 6.02 -0.03 -13.37
C GLY A 137 4.68 -0.72 -13.11
N ALA A 138 4.54 -1.95 -13.59
CA ALA A 138 3.36 -2.78 -13.32
C ALA A 138 3.22 -3.07 -11.81
N TYR A 139 1.97 -3.06 -11.34
CA TYR A 139 1.57 -3.34 -9.95
C TYR A 139 1.76 -4.77 -9.45
N GLY A 140 2.68 -5.57 -9.99
CA GLY A 140 2.57 -7.01 -9.81
C GLY A 140 1.14 -7.48 -10.19
N THR A 141 0.33 -7.84 -9.19
CA THR A 141 -1.05 -8.35 -9.33
C THR A 141 -2.18 -7.34 -9.07
N CYS A 142 -1.93 -6.10 -8.61
CA CYS A 142 -3.03 -5.15 -8.31
C CYS A 142 -3.46 -4.37 -9.56
N LEU A 143 -4.42 -4.88 -10.33
CA LEU A 143 -4.87 -4.21 -11.55
C LEU A 143 -6.05 -3.29 -11.28
N ARG A 144 -6.24 -2.27 -12.15
CA ARG A 144 -7.45 -1.43 -12.12
C ARG A 144 -8.73 -2.28 -12.16
N ALA A 145 -8.76 -3.37 -12.93
CA ALA A 145 -9.92 -4.24 -13.07
C ALA A 145 -10.36 -4.90 -11.75
N ASP A 146 -9.45 -5.04 -10.79
CA ASP A 146 -9.71 -5.69 -9.49
C ASP A 146 -10.25 -4.70 -8.45
N LEU A 147 -10.29 -3.40 -8.77
CA LEU A 147 -10.64 -2.33 -7.86
C LEU A 147 -12.00 -1.71 -8.18
N THR A 148 -12.69 -1.27 -7.14
CA THR A 148 -13.86 -0.38 -7.24
C THR A 148 -13.39 1.07 -7.15
N ALA A 149 -13.94 1.92 -8.02
CA ALA A 149 -13.56 3.33 -8.03
C ALA A 149 -13.85 4.01 -6.68
N GLU A 150 -12.99 4.94 -6.31
CA GLU A 150 -13.08 5.80 -5.12
C GLU A 150 -13.09 5.06 -3.78
N THR A 151 -12.73 3.77 -3.77
CA THR A 151 -12.73 2.93 -2.56
C THR A 151 -11.37 2.28 -2.36
N VAL A 152 -10.85 2.34 -1.12
CA VAL A 152 -9.65 1.58 -0.73
C VAL A 152 -10.06 0.15 -0.42
N MET A 153 -9.52 -0.83 -1.14
CA MET A 153 -9.92 -2.23 -1.03
C MET A 153 -8.72 -3.18 -1.25
N PRO A 154 -8.82 -4.45 -0.82
CA PRO A 154 -7.81 -5.44 -1.20
C PRO A 154 -7.86 -5.69 -2.72
N CYS A 155 -6.70 -5.85 -3.36
CA CYS A 155 -6.63 -6.13 -4.80
C CYS A 155 -6.83 -7.61 -5.12
N THR A 156 -6.55 -8.51 -4.17
CA THR A 156 -6.76 -9.95 -4.33
C THR A 156 -7.63 -10.48 -3.19
N SER A 157 -8.28 -11.63 -3.39
CA SER A 157 -9.08 -12.29 -2.35
C SER A 157 -8.28 -12.69 -1.11
N ASP A 158 -6.97 -12.87 -1.27
CA ASP A 158 -6.04 -13.30 -0.21
C ASP A 158 -5.49 -12.09 0.57
N SER A 159 -5.61 -10.89 0.00
CA SER A 159 -5.16 -9.66 0.64
C SER A 159 -6.02 -9.31 1.86
N GLY A 160 -5.39 -9.26 3.04
CA GLY A 160 -6.05 -9.06 4.33
C GLY A 160 -6.53 -10.33 5.02
N GLN A 161 -6.22 -11.51 4.46
CA GLN A 161 -6.49 -12.82 5.06
C GLN A 161 -5.26 -13.44 5.75
N SER A 162 -4.12 -12.73 5.84
CA SER A 162 -2.84 -13.18 6.46
C SER A 162 -3.04 -14.32 7.47
N VAL A 163 -2.66 -15.52 7.06
CA VAL A 163 -2.86 -16.75 7.83
C VAL A 163 -1.56 -17.04 8.56
N PHE A 164 -1.63 -17.10 9.89
CA PHE A 164 -0.53 -17.60 10.73
C PHE A 164 -0.32 -19.10 10.58
#